data_AF-A0A8D2GYJ1-F1
#
_entry.id   AF-A0A8D2GYJ1-F1
#
_cell.length_a   1.000
_cell.length_b   1.000
_cell.length_c   1.000
_cell.angle_alpha   90.00
_cell.angle_beta   90.00
_cell.angle_gamma   90.00
#
_symmetry.space_group_name_H-M   'P 1'
#
loop_
_entity.id
_entity.type
_entity.pdbx_description
1 polymer ?
#
loop_
_entity_poly.entity_id
_entity_poly.type
_entity_poly.pdbx_seq_one_letter_code
_entity_poly.pdbx_strand_id
1 'polypeptide(L)'
;KKWFSPLPISHLPILSFMLWNGYSPADHVCTYDTNIYQTYGDYGQFTYELDGDELFYVDLEKKETALRNLVVVKKNLDTLIKDSNFTPATNEIPEVVVFPKSPMTLGIPNTLICLVDDIFPPVINITWFCNGHLVPESIAETTFYPKSDCSFLKFSYLTFVPSTEYFCDFKVEHWGLEEPLLKHWLPTPMSELTETVACALGMALGLMGVVIGSILIIQFIILLLPCPPPCPA
;
A
#
# COMPACT_ATOMS: atom_id res chain seq x y z
N LYS A 1 -0.33 30.67 17.56
CA LYS A 1 -0.72 30.33 18.94
C LYS A 1 0.36 29.39 19.49
N LYS A 2 1.18 29.84 20.45
CA LYS A 2 2.05 28.97 21.29
C LYS A 2 1.15 27.94 22.00
N TRP A 3 1.53 26.70 22.32
CA TRP A 3 2.56 26.18 23.25
C TRP A 3 2.76 24.68 22.91
N PHE A 4 3.89 23.99 23.09
CA PHE A 4 4.70 23.79 24.29
C PHE A 4 6.15 23.35 23.95
N SER A 5 7.09 23.76 24.79
CA SER A 5 8.48 23.29 24.86
C SER A 5 8.62 21.91 25.54
N PRO A 6 9.70 21.16 25.26
CA PRO A 6 9.85 19.75 25.66
C PRO A 6 10.34 19.59 27.12
N LEU A 7 9.90 18.51 27.78
CA LEU A 7 10.47 18.03 29.05
C LEU A 7 11.61 17.01 28.78
N PRO A 8 12.58 16.88 29.70
CA PRO A 8 13.86 16.22 29.43
C PRO A 8 13.76 14.70 29.58
N ILE A 9 14.30 13.98 28.59
CA ILE A 9 14.46 12.54 28.61
C ILE A 9 15.68 12.22 29.49
N SER A 10 15.46 11.58 30.64
CA SER A 10 16.52 10.89 31.36
C SER A 10 16.22 9.40 31.41
N HIS A 11 17.26 8.63 31.09
CA HIS A 11 17.44 7.19 31.28
C HIS A 11 16.78 6.22 30.28
N LEU A 12 17.55 5.87 29.24
CA LEU A 12 18.05 4.50 28.98
C LEU A 12 18.91 4.48 27.70
N PRO A 13 20.26 4.40 27.78
CA PRO A 13 21.15 4.62 26.63
C PRO A 13 21.57 3.31 25.94
N ILE A 14 20.68 2.34 25.71
CA ILE A 14 21.07 1.05 25.09
C ILE A 14 20.13 0.57 23.96
N LEU A 15 18.98 1.20 23.71
CA LEU A 15 18.06 0.75 22.65
C LEU A 15 17.82 1.75 21.51
N SER A 16 18.68 2.77 21.35
CA SER A 16 18.56 3.73 20.23
C SER A 16 19.50 3.43 19.06
N PHE A 17 20.21 2.29 19.07
CA PHE A 17 21.17 1.91 18.03
C PHE A 17 20.68 0.82 17.06
N MET A 18 19.40 0.43 17.14
CA MET A 18 18.77 -0.43 16.15
C MET A 18 17.45 0.22 15.71
N LEU A 19 17.31 0.41 14.40
CA LEU A 19 16.16 0.98 13.69
C LEU A 19 16.09 2.52 13.59
N TRP A 20 17.15 3.14 13.07
CA TRP A 20 16.97 4.34 12.24
C TRP A 20 16.45 3.87 10.87
N ASN A 21 15.16 3.54 10.77
CA ASN A 21 14.52 3.52 9.45
C ASN A 21 14.50 4.96 8.97
N GLY A 22 15.19 5.25 7.87
CA GLY A 22 15.48 6.58 7.32
C GLY A 22 14.27 7.36 6.81
N TYR A 23 13.22 7.47 7.62
CA TYR A 23 12.05 8.28 7.30
C TYR A 23 12.30 9.71 7.79
N SER A 24 12.54 10.64 6.87
CA SER A 24 12.61 12.06 7.18
C SER A 24 11.16 12.57 7.32
N PRO A 25 10.73 13.07 8.50
CA PRO A 25 9.37 13.57 8.65
C PRO A 25 9.21 14.84 7.80
N ALA A 26 8.30 14.79 6.82
CA ALA A 26 7.88 15.91 5.98
C ALA A 26 6.35 15.95 5.94
N ASP A 27 5.76 17.16 5.91
CA ASP A 27 4.30 17.33 5.83
C ASP A 27 3.74 17.01 4.44
N HIS A 28 4.51 17.32 3.39
CA HIS A 28 4.23 17.01 1.98
C HIS A 28 5.52 16.71 1.23
N VAL A 29 5.47 15.80 0.27
CA VAL A 29 6.61 15.42 -0.58
C VAL A 29 6.18 15.51 -2.04
N CYS A 30 6.86 16.34 -2.83
CA CYS A 30 6.64 16.41 -4.26
C CYS A 30 7.90 15.93 -4.99
N THR A 31 7.72 14.95 -5.87
CA THR A 31 8.76 14.43 -6.76
C THR A 31 8.53 15.02 -8.14
N TYR A 32 9.41 15.93 -8.54
CA TYR A 32 9.42 16.48 -9.89
C TYR A 32 10.36 15.64 -10.76
N ASP A 33 9.90 15.31 -11.97
CA ASP A 33 10.70 14.70 -13.04
C ASP A 33 11.29 13.32 -12.68
N THR A 34 10.47 12.33 -12.32
CA THR A 34 10.93 10.94 -12.30
C THR A 34 11.19 10.49 -13.74
N ASN A 35 12.46 10.22 -14.06
CA ASN A 35 12.89 9.80 -15.39
C ASN A 35 13.32 8.33 -15.37
N ILE A 36 12.65 7.50 -16.17
CA ILE A 36 13.02 6.09 -16.35
C ILE A 36 13.40 5.90 -17.81
N TYR A 37 14.55 5.30 -18.05
CA TYR A 37 14.98 4.90 -19.39
C TYR A 37 15.64 3.53 -19.31
N GLN A 38 15.30 2.66 -20.26
CA GLN A 38 15.87 1.33 -20.37
C GLN A 38 16.25 1.04 -21.82
N THR A 39 17.15 0.09 -22.01
CA THR A 39 17.67 -0.27 -23.33
C THR A 39 16.81 -1.31 -24.06
N TYR A 40 15.93 -2.02 -23.34
CA TYR A 40 15.08 -3.07 -23.89
C TYR A 40 13.71 -2.51 -24.28
N GLY A 41 13.48 -2.35 -25.60
CA GLY A 41 12.38 -1.54 -26.13
C GLY A 41 12.67 -0.05 -25.95
N ASP A 42 12.32 0.79 -26.93
CA ASP A 42 12.46 2.25 -26.82
C ASP A 42 11.43 2.82 -25.82
N TYR A 43 11.47 2.37 -24.57
CA TYR A 43 10.57 2.77 -23.50
C TYR A 43 11.29 3.73 -22.56
N GLY A 44 10.74 4.95 -22.48
CA GLY A 44 11.08 5.93 -21.46
C GLY A 44 9.80 6.41 -20.78
N GLN A 45 9.89 6.77 -19.50
CA GLN A 45 8.77 7.31 -18.75
C GLN A 45 9.19 8.60 -18.05
N PHE A 46 8.24 9.53 -17.97
CA PHE A 46 8.40 10.83 -17.34
C PHE A 46 7.14 11.20 -16.53
N THR A 47 7.27 11.29 -15.20
CA THR A 47 6.14 11.54 -14.29
C THR A 47 6.40 12.66 -13.29
N TYR A 48 5.30 13.22 -12.79
CA TYR A 48 5.24 14.14 -11.65
C TYR A 48 4.34 13.55 -10.56
N GLU A 49 4.81 13.56 -9.33
CA GLU A 49 4.12 12.96 -8.19
C GLU A 49 4.03 13.93 -7.00
N LEU A 50 2.91 13.90 -6.29
CA LEU A 50 2.68 14.66 -5.05
C LEU A 50 2.10 13.71 -4.00
N ASP A 51 2.77 13.63 -2.85
CA ASP A 51 2.40 12.78 -1.72
C ASP A 51 2.23 11.29 -2.09
N GLY A 52 2.88 10.83 -3.16
CA GLY A 52 2.81 9.46 -3.70
C GLY A 52 1.75 9.26 -4.79
N ASP A 53 0.91 10.27 -5.05
CA ASP A 53 -0.09 10.23 -6.12
C ASP A 53 0.47 10.80 -7.43
N GLU A 54 0.16 10.16 -8.55
CA GLU A 54 0.54 10.62 -9.89
C GLU A 54 -0.29 11.85 -10.24
N LEU A 55 0.35 13.00 -10.44
CA LEU A 55 -0.34 14.21 -10.88
C LEU A 55 -0.59 14.17 -12.38
N PHE A 56 0.44 13.87 -13.16
CA PHE A 56 0.36 13.64 -14.60
C PHE A 56 1.64 13.01 -15.13
N TYR A 57 1.51 12.21 -16.18
CA TYR A 57 2.62 11.76 -17.02
C TYR A 57 2.76 12.64 -18.27
N VAL A 58 3.96 12.68 -18.85
CA VAL A 58 4.20 13.36 -20.11
C VAL A 58 4.22 12.34 -21.25
N ASP A 59 3.29 12.50 -22.18
CA ASP A 59 3.36 11.85 -23.49
C ASP A 59 4.57 12.41 -24.26
N LEU A 60 5.59 11.56 -24.41
CA LEU A 60 6.91 11.94 -24.90
C LEU A 60 6.87 12.44 -26.34
N GLU A 61 5.93 11.97 -27.15
CA GLU A 61 5.79 12.42 -28.55
C GLU A 61 5.32 13.88 -28.64
N LYS A 62 4.73 14.43 -27.56
CA LYS A 62 4.03 15.72 -27.58
C LYS A 62 4.79 16.86 -26.90
N LYS A 63 5.88 16.60 -26.17
CA LYS A 63 6.51 17.64 -25.32
C LYS A 63 8.04 17.71 -25.45
N GLU A 64 8.53 18.80 -26.06
CA GLU A 64 9.96 19.03 -26.32
C GLU A 64 10.86 19.01 -25.07
N THR A 65 10.39 19.54 -23.92
CA THR A 65 11.20 19.59 -22.70
C THR A 65 11.47 18.21 -22.12
N ALA A 66 10.47 17.32 -22.12
CA ALA A 66 10.64 15.95 -21.64
C ALA A 66 11.57 15.15 -22.58
N LEU A 67 11.46 15.37 -23.89
CA LEU A 67 12.37 14.78 -24.87
C LEU A 67 13.83 15.17 -24.61
N ARG A 68 14.12 16.44 -24.27
CA ARG A 68 15.49 16.88 -23.95
C ARG A 68 16.06 16.16 -22.74
N ASN A 69 15.26 16.01 -21.67
CA ASN A 69 15.69 15.29 -20.47
C ASN A 69 15.99 13.82 -20.76
N LEU A 70 15.14 13.14 -21.55
CA LEU A 70 15.37 11.74 -21.93
C LEU A 70 16.63 11.53 -22.76
N VAL A 71 16.98 12.45 -23.66
CA VAL A 71 18.23 12.37 -24.42
C VAL A 71 19.44 12.39 -23.48
N VAL A 72 19.40 13.22 -22.43
CA VAL A 72 20.45 13.28 -21.41
C VAL A 72 20.49 11.97 -20.61
N VAL A 73 19.34 11.48 -20.14
CA VAL A 73 19.24 10.24 -19.36
C VAL A 73 19.72 9.04 -20.17
N LYS A 74 19.36 8.93 -21.45
CA LYS A 74 19.86 7.91 -22.37
C LYS A 74 21.37 7.91 -22.46
N LYS A 75 21.99 9.07 -22.67
CA LYS A 75 23.46 9.19 -22.74
C LYS A 75 24.14 8.82 -21.42
N ASN A 76 23.53 9.20 -20.29
CA ASN A 76 24.03 8.83 -18.97
C ASN A 76 23.95 7.31 -18.77
N LEU A 77 22.83 6.68 -19.15
CA LEU A 77 22.67 5.23 -19.08
C LEU A 77 23.73 4.51 -19.93
N ASP A 78 23.98 4.95 -21.16
CA ASP A 78 25.02 4.37 -22.04
C ASP A 78 26.42 4.43 -21.41
N THR A 79 26.68 5.46 -20.60
CA THR A 79 27.95 5.62 -19.86
C THR A 79 27.98 4.66 -18.67
N LEU A 80 26.92 4.63 -17.86
CA LEU A 80 26.82 3.76 -16.69
C LEU A 80 26.89 2.27 -17.05
N ILE A 81 26.32 1.86 -18.18
CA ILE A 81 26.42 0.49 -18.69
C ILE A 81 27.89 0.10 -18.96
N LYS A 82 28.69 1.02 -19.52
CA LYS A 82 30.11 0.76 -19.78
C LYS A 82 30.90 0.72 -18.48
N ASP A 83 30.62 1.65 -17.57
CA ASP A 83 31.30 1.75 -16.27
C ASP A 83 31.00 0.54 -15.37
N SER A 84 29.80 -0.05 -15.48
CA SER A 84 29.41 -1.27 -14.77
C SER A 84 29.91 -2.57 -15.44
N ASN A 85 30.74 -2.48 -16.48
CA ASN A 85 31.16 -3.62 -17.30
C ASN A 85 29.99 -4.43 -17.86
N PHE A 86 28.92 -3.76 -18.31
CA PHE A 86 27.74 -4.39 -18.90
C PHE A 86 26.99 -5.34 -17.95
N THR A 87 27.03 -5.07 -16.64
CA THR A 87 26.26 -5.83 -15.67
C THR A 87 24.75 -5.64 -15.95
N PRO A 88 23.98 -6.71 -16.22
CA PRO A 88 22.55 -6.59 -16.50
C PRO A 88 21.75 -6.29 -15.22
N ALA A 89 20.56 -5.72 -15.39
CA ALA A 89 19.58 -5.60 -14.31
C ALA A 89 19.15 -7.00 -13.83
N THR A 90 19.03 -7.18 -12.53
CA THR A 90 18.42 -8.37 -11.92
C THR A 90 16.91 -8.25 -12.03
N ASN A 91 16.22 -9.31 -12.44
CA ASN A 91 14.76 -9.31 -12.46
C ASN A 91 14.23 -9.65 -11.07
N GLU A 92 13.28 -8.85 -10.59
CA GLU A 92 12.53 -9.10 -9.37
C GLU A 92 11.21 -9.81 -9.69
N ILE A 93 10.69 -10.55 -8.71
CA ILE A 93 9.42 -11.25 -8.81
C ILE A 93 8.32 -10.32 -8.29
N PRO A 94 7.35 -9.90 -9.12
CA PRO A 94 6.34 -8.96 -8.68
C PRO A 94 5.32 -9.61 -7.73
N GLU A 95 4.89 -8.84 -6.72
CA GLU A 95 3.81 -9.22 -5.82
C GLU A 95 2.47 -8.64 -6.28
N VAL A 96 1.39 -9.41 -6.13
CA VAL A 96 0.07 -9.02 -6.68
C VAL A 96 -1.02 -9.14 -5.63
N VAL A 97 -1.77 -8.04 -5.48
CA VAL A 97 -2.93 -7.95 -4.59
C VAL A 97 -4.12 -7.40 -5.36
N VAL A 98 -5.26 -8.10 -5.29
CA VAL A 98 -6.51 -7.72 -5.97
C VAL A 98 -7.59 -7.47 -4.93
N PHE A 99 -8.22 -6.30 -4.97
CA PHE A 99 -9.24 -5.90 -4.00
C PHE A 99 -10.25 -4.90 -4.59
N PRO A 100 -11.51 -4.91 -4.13
CA PRO A 100 -12.49 -3.92 -4.58
C PRO A 100 -12.25 -2.56 -3.92
N LYS A 101 -12.55 -1.48 -4.65
CA LYS A 101 -12.45 -0.08 -4.16
C LYS A 101 -13.40 0.19 -2.98
N SER A 102 -14.54 -0.50 -2.95
CA SER A 102 -15.58 -0.32 -1.95
C SER A 102 -16.20 -1.66 -1.54
N PRO A 103 -16.85 -1.75 -0.38
CA PRO A 103 -17.55 -2.96 0.04
C PRO A 103 -18.48 -3.52 -1.05
N MET A 104 -18.60 -4.85 -1.08
CA MET A 104 -19.28 -5.58 -2.13
C MET A 104 -20.81 -5.52 -1.98
N THR A 105 -21.48 -4.70 -2.81
CA THR A 105 -22.95 -4.67 -2.92
C THR A 105 -23.40 -5.12 -4.31
N LEU A 106 -24.23 -6.16 -4.37
CA LEU A 106 -24.70 -6.72 -5.64
C LEU A 106 -25.51 -5.71 -6.45
N GLY A 107 -25.27 -5.65 -7.77
CA GLY A 107 -25.97 -4.76 -8.69
C GLY A 107 -25.53 -3.28 -8.65
N ILE A 108 -24.67 -2.88 -7.69
CA ILE A 108 -24.12 -1.52 -7.63
C ILE A 108 -22.73 -1.51 -8.26
N PRO A 109 -22.45 -0.66 -9.27
CA PRO A 109 -21.13 -0.58 -9.89
C PRO A 109 -20.00 -0.38 -8.87
N ASN A 110 -18.92 -1.12 -9.05
CA ASN A 110 -17.71 -1.07 -8.24
C ASN A 110 -16.47 -1.08 -9.15
N THR A 111 -15.30 -0.87 -8.56
CA THR A 111 -14.01 -0.92 -9.26
C THR A 111 -13.14 -1.95 -8.58
N LEU A 112 -12.66 -2.93 -9.34
CA LEU A 112 -11.66 -3.87 -8.90
C LEU A 112 -10.28 -3.25 -9.15
N ILE A 113 -9.45 -3.23 -8.13
CA ILE A 113 -8.11 -2.66 -8.16
C ILE A 113 -7.13 -3.82 -8.08
N CYS A 114 -6.21 -3.89 -9.03
CA CYS A 114 -5.03 -4.70 -8.87
C CYS A 114 -3.82 -3.81 -8.62
N LEU A 115 -3.18 -4.01 -7.47
CA LEU A 115 -1.87 -3.49 -7.16
C LEU A 115 -0.83 -4.56 -7.54
N VAL A 116 0.13 -4.16 -8.36
CA VAL A 116 1.33 -4.96 -8.63
C VAL A 116 2.52 -4.21 -8.05
N ASP A 117 3.21 -4.84 -7.12
CA ASP A 117 4.37 -4.29 -6.39
C ASP A 117 5.65 -5.07 -6.75
N ASP A 118 6.81 -4.55 -6.35
CA ASP A 118 8.14 -5.13 -6.55
C ASP A 118 8.47 -5.42 -8.03
N ILE A 119 8.04 -4.51 -8.90
CA ILE A 119 8.29 -4.59 -10.33
C ILE A 119 9.70 -4.07 -10.61
N PHE A 120 10.62 -4.93 -11.03
CA PHE A 120 11.88 -4.49 -11.60
C PHE A 120 12.45 -5.53 -12.58
N PRO A 121 12.85 -5.15 -13.80
CA PRO A 121 12.73 -3.82 -14.41
C PRO A 121 11.26 -3.41 -14.68
N PRO A 122 10.98 -2.12 -14.97
CA PRO A 122 9.63 -1.58 -15.16
C PRO A 122 9.04 -1.97 -16.53
N VAL A 123 8.87 -3.28 -16.75
CA VAL A 123 8.23 -3.87 -17.93
C VAL A 123 7.27 -4.94 -17.44
N ILE A 124 5.98 -4.77 -17.69
CA ILE A 124 4.96 -5.71 -17.24
C ILE A 124 3.78 -5.73 -18.19
N ASN A 125 3.20 -6.91 -18.40
CA ASN A 125 1.94 -7.06 -19.12
C ASN A 125 0.85 -7.48 -18.13
N ILE A 126 -0.26 -6.74 -18.13
CA ILE A 126 -1.39 -6.93 -17.23
C ILE A 126 -2.62 -7.23 -18.08
N THR A 127 -3.31 -8.32 -17.77
CA THR A 127 -4.51 -8.71 -18.52
C THR A 127 -5.61 -9.20 -17.58
N TRP A 128 -6.83 -8.73 -17.85
CA TRP A 128 -8.04 -9.12 -17.12
C TRP A 128 -8.89 -10.08 -17.95
N PHE A 129 -9.30 -11.17 -17.33
CA PHE A 129 -10.27 -12.12 -17.87
C PHE A 129 -11.44 -12.19 -16.92
N CYS A 130 -12.62 -11.73 -17.31
CA CYS A 130 -13.80 -11.80 -16.45
C CYS A 130 -14.87 -12.65 -17.10
N ASN A 131 -15.46 -13.55 -16.33
CA ASN A 131 -16.40 -14.56 -16.81
C ASN A 131 -15.87 -15.34 -18.04
N GLY A 132 -14.57 -15.59 -18.09
CA GLY A 132 -13.90 -16.29 -19.20
C GLY A 132 -13.60 -15.44 -20.45
N HIS A 133 -13.89 -14.14 -20.46
CA HIS A 133 -13.65 -13.25 -21.59
C HIS A 133 -12.56 -12.22 -21.28
N LEU A 134 -11.68 -11.96 -22.26
CA LEU A 134 -10.70 -10.88 -22.21
C LEU A 134 -11.44 -9.52 -22.17
N VAL A 135 -11.05 -8.63 -21.26
CA VAL A 135 -11.70 -7.33 -21.07
C VAL A 135 -10.75 -6.18 -21.45
N PRO A 136 -10.58 -5.81 -22.73
CA PRO A 136 -9.62 -4.78 -23.12
C PRO A 136 -10.12 -3.33 -22.94
N GLU A 137 -11.43 -3.06 -23.06
CA GLU A 137 -11.96 -1.68 -23.20
C GLU A 137 -12.30 -0.97 -21.88
N SER A 138 -12.27 -1.65 -20.73
CA SER A 138 -12.63 -1.08 -19.42
C SER A 138 -11.50 -1.10 -18.39
N ILE A 139 -10.25 -1.22 -18.86
CA ILE A 139 -9.06 -1.20 -18.03
C ILE A 139 -8.43 0.21 -18.08
N ALA A 140 -8.28 0.85 -16.93
CA ALA A 140 -7.36 1.96 -16.78
C ALA A 140 -6.11 1.45 -16.07
N GLU A 141 -4.92 1.80 -16.55
CA GLU A 141 -3.65 1.49 -15.90
C GLU A 141 -2.90 2.78 -15.59
N THR A 142 -2.22 2.81 -14.45
CA THR A 142 -1.30 3.91 -14.15
C THR A 142 0.01 3.72 -14.87
N THR A 143 0.85 4.73 -14.81
CA THR A 143 2.27 4.56 -15.11
C THR A 143 2.98 3.85 -13.93
N PHE A 144 4.29 3.58 -14.05
CA PHE A 144 5.06 2.99 -12.95
C PHE A 144 5.39 4.05 -11.90
N TYR A 145 5.06 3.77 -10.65
CA TYR A 145 5.43 4.58 -9.50
C TYR A 145 6.76 4.09 -8.93
N PRO A 146 7.75 4.96 -8.78
CA PRO A 146 9.04 4.60 -8.19
C PRO A 146 8.89 4.37 -6.68
N LYS A 147 9.55 3.34 -6.17
CA LYS A 147 9.74 3.10 -4.73
C LYS A 147 11.13 3.51 -4.28
N SER A 148 11.31 3.66 -2.97
CA SER A 148 12.59 4.04 -2.36
C SER A 148 13.68 2.98 -2.48
N ASP A 149 13.31 1.73 -2.72
CA ASP A 149 14.19 0.58 -2.96
C ASP A 149 14.54 0.38 -4.45
N CYS A 150 14.23 1.36 -5.30
CA CYS A 150 14.41 1.34 -6.76
C CYS A 150 13.51 0.35 -7.52
N SER A 151 12.62 -0.37 -6.84
CA SER A 151 11.55 -1.12 -7.50
C SER A 151 10.42 -0.18 -7.92
N PHE A 152 9.43 -0.72 -8.63
CA PHE A 152 8.26 0.02 -9.08
C PHE A 152 6.97 -0.67 -8.63
N LEU A 153 5.93 0.13 -8.44
CA LEU A 153 4.56 -0.34 -8.29
C LEU A 153 3.68 0.18 -9.43
N LYS A 154 2.61 -0.55 -9.75
CA LYS A 154 1.65 -0.17 -10.80
C LYS A 154 0.24 -0.61 -10.41
N PHE A 155 -0.74 0.21 -10.76
CA PHE A 155 -2.16 -0.12 -10.57
C PHE A 155 -2.86 -0.39 -11.89
N SER A 156 -3.77 -1.36 -11.86
CA SER A 156 -4.72 -1.62 -12.94
C SER A 156 -6.14 -1.63 -12.35
N TYR A 157 -7.06 -0.93 -13.01
CA TYR A 157 -8.42 -0.70 -12.54
C TYR A 157 -9.41 -1.28 -13.53
N LEU A 158 -10.35 -2.08 -13.03
CA LEU A 158 -11.44 -2.65 -13.80
C LEU A 158 -12.79 -2.22 -13.20
N THR A 159 -13.61 -1.51 -13.97
CA THR A 159 -14.99 -1.22 -13.55
C THR A 159 -15.89 -2.42 -13.85
N PHE A 160 -16.74 -2.78 -12.89
CA PHE A 160 -17.66 -3.92 -13.03
C PHE A 160 -18.93 -3.73 -12.21
N VAL A 161 -19.95 -4.54 -12.49
CA VAL A 161 -21.17 -4.62 -11.69
C VAL A 161 -21.18 -5.99 -10.99
N PRO A 162 -21.05 -6.04 -9.65
CA PRO A 162 -21.01 -7.29 -8.91
C PRO A 162 -22.28 -8.13 -9.08
N SER A 163 -22.10 -9.42 -9.34
CA SER A 163 -23.14 -10.45 -9.30
C SER A 163 -22.60 -11.72 -8.64
N THR A 164 -23.47 -12.64 -8.22
CA THR A 164 -23.05 -13.86 -7.48
C THR A 164 -22.21 -14.82 -8.33
N GLU A 165 -22.40 -14.80 -9.65
CA GLU A 165 -21.67 -15.66 -10.60
C GLU A 165 -20.48 -14.94 -11.23
N TYR A 166 -20.25 -13.66 -10.86
CA TYR A 166 -19.18 -12.88 -11.44
C TYR A 166 -17.83 -13.40 -10.93
N PHE A 167 -16.85 -13.60 -11.80
CA PHE A 167 -15.48 -13.88 -11.40
C PHE A 167 -14.51 -13.20 -12.36
N CYS A 168 -13.31 -12.92 -11.86
CA CYS A 168 -12.23 -12.41 -12.69
C CYS A 168 -10.93 -13.13 -12.39
N ASP A 169 -10.16 -13.39 -13.43
CA ASP A 169 -8.77 -13.78 -13.38
C ASP A 169 -7.91 -12.61 -13.82
N PHE A 170 -6.93 -12.30 -12.99
CA PHE A 170 -5.92 -11.28 -13.24
C PHE A 170 -4.62 -11.98 -13.60
N LYS A 171 -4.09 -11.73 -14.80
CA LYS A 171 -2.86 -12.34 -15.30
C LYS A 171 -1.77 -11.29 -15.43
N VAL A 172 -0.61 -11.59 -14.85
CA VAL A 172 0.61 -10.79 -14.90
C VAL A 172 1.73 -11.56 -15.60
N GLU A 173 2.39 -10.91 -16.53
CA GLU A 173 3.61 -11.41 -17.17
C GLU A 173 4.75 -10.41 -16.92
N HIS A 174 5.86 -10.93 -16.41
CA HIS A 174 7.06 -10.18 -16.05
C HIS A 174 8.29 -11.08 -16.22
N TRP A 175 9.47 -10.51 -16.48
CA TRP A 175 10.70 -11.28 -16.74
C TRP A 175 11.27 -12.02 -15.51
N GLY A 176 10.85 -11.64 -14.30
CA GLY A 176 11.16 -12.37 -13.07
C GLY A 176 10.29 -13.61 -12.88
N LEU A 177 9.19 -13.73 -13.62
CA LEU A 177 8.29 -14.87 -13.56
C LEU A 177 8.62 -15.90 -14.65
N GLU A 178 8.81 -17.16 -14.27
CA GLU A 178 8.97 -18.27 -15.23
C GLU A 178 7.65 -18.58 -15.96
N GLU A 179 6.53 -18.45 -15.25
CA GLU A 179 5.17 -18.59 -15.79
C GLU A 179 4.30 -17.39 -15.40
N PRO A 180 3.29 -17.02 -16.21
CA PRO A 180 2.40 -15.92 -15.86
C PRO A 180 1.72 -16.12 -14.51
N LEU A 181 1.76 -15.10 -13.66
CA LEU A 181 1.08 -15.13 -12.37
C LEU A 181 -0.41 -14.90 -12.59
N LEU A 182 -1.23 -15.87 -12.18
CA LEU A 182 -2.69 -15.80 -12.29
C LEU A 182 -3.33 -15.67 -10.89
N LYS A 183 -4.12 -14.62 -10.69
CA LYS A 183 -4.90 -14.38 -9.47
C LYS A 183 -6.38 -14.45 -9.78
N HIS A 184 -7.02 -15.47 -9.23
CA HIS A 184 -8.47 -15.60 -9.27
C HIS A 184 -9.13 -14.74 -8.19
N TRP A 185 -10.12 -13.97 -8.58
CA TRP A 185 -10.90 -13.12 -7.70
C TRP A 185 -12.40 -13.44 -7.80
N LEU A 186 -13.02 -13.59 -6.64
CA LEU A 186 -14.45 -13.80 -6.50
C LEU A 186 -15.09 -12.71 -5.64
N PRO A 187 -16.30 -12.26 -5.99
CA PRO A 187 -17.09 -11.33 -5.22
C PRO A 187 -17.57 -12.01 -3.94
N THR A 188 -16.77 -11.96 -2.89
CA THR A 188 -17.23 -12.33 -1.56
C THR A 188 -17.99 -11.15 -0.97
N PRO A 189 -19.30 -11.27 -0.69
CA PRO A 189 -20.00 -10.25 0.07
C PRO A 189 -19.29 -10.14 1.42
N MET A 190 -18.76 -8.96 1.71
CA MET A 190 -18.13 -8.70 2.99
C MET A 190 -19.21 -8.92 4.05
N SER A 191 -19.00 -9.89 4.93
CA SER A 191 -19.97 -10.20 5.97
C SER A 191 -19.91 -9.09 7.02
N GLU A 192 -20.67 -8.01 6.83
CA GLU A 192 -20.86 -6.94 7.84
C GLU A 192 -21.23 -7.50 9.22
N LEU A 193 -21.82 -8.70 9.24
CA LEU A 193 -22.18 -9.44 10.44
C LEU A 193 -20.97 -9.84 11.29
N THR A 194 -19.79 -10.16 10.71
CA THR A 194 -18.65 -10.64 11.52
C THR A 194 -17.99 -9.53 12.30
N GLU A 195 -17.84 -8.33 11.72
CA GLU A 195 -17.31 -7.16 12.44
C GLU A 195 -18.28 -6.66 13.52
N THR A 196 -19.58 -6.61 13.21
CA THR A 196 -20.61 -6.18 14.16
C THR A 196 -20.68 -7.14 15.36
N VAL A 197 -20.62 -8.45 15.10
CA VAL A 197 -20.62 -9.48 16.15
C VAL A 197 -19.33 -9.42 16.97
N ALA A 198 -18.15 -9.25 16.33
CA ALA A 198 -16.89 -9.11 17.05
C ALA A 198 -16.88 -7.87 17.96
N CYS A 199 -17.38 -6.73 17.47
CA CYS A 199 -17.53 -5.51 18.24
C CYS A 199 -18.52 -5.68 19.41
N ALA A 200 -19.68 -6.29 19.17
CA ALA A 200 -20.68 -6.56 20.20
C ALA A 200 -20.16 -7.49 21.30
N LEU A 201 -19.43 -8.55 20.93
CA LEU A 201 -18.78 -9.46 21.87
C LEU A 201 -17.69 -8.75 22.68
N GLY A 202 -16.87 -7.91 22.03
CA GLY A 202 -15.86 -7.09 22.68
C GLY A 202 -16.47 -6.13 23.72
N MET A 203 -17.57 -5.45 23.36
CA MET A 203 -18.30 -4.58 24.28
C MET A 203 -18.88 -5.34 25.48
N ALA A 204 -19.48 -6.52 25.24
CA ALA A 204 -20.03 -7.34 26.32
C ALA A 204 -18.96 -7.80 27.32
N LEU A 205 -17.81 -8.28 26.82
CA LEU A 205 -16.67 -8.68 27.67
C LEU A 205 -16.10 -7.49 28.44
N GLY A 206 -16.01 -6.31 27.80
CA GLY A 206 -15.58 -5.08 28.45
C GLY A 206 -16.48 -4.66 29.62
N LEU A 207 -17.80 -4.67 29.42
CA LEU A 207 -18.78 -4.36 30.47
C LEU A 207 -18.71 -5.35 31.64
N MET A 208 -18.55 -6.64 31.36
CA MET A 208 -18.38 -7.66 32.40
C MET A 208 -17.11 -7.43 33.21
N GLY A 209 -16.01 -7.02 32.56
CA GLY A 209 -14.76 -6.65 33.23
C GLY A 209 -14.93 -5.47 34.18
N VAL A 210 -15.69 -4.44 33.78
CA VAL A 210 -15.98 -3.27 34.63
C VAL A 210 -16.80 -3.65 35.87
N VAL A 211 -17.84 -4.48 35.70
CA VAL A 211 -18.68 -4.95 36.80
C VAL A 211 -17.86 -5.79 37.80
N ILE A 212 -17.08 -6.76 37.31
CA ILE A 212 -16.27 -7.60 38.19
C ILE A 212 -15.17 -6.77 38.88
N GLY A 213 -14.51 -5.87 38.14
CA GLY A 213 -13.48 -4.98 38.68
C GLY A 213 -14.00 -4.07 39.79
N SER A 214 -15.17 -3.47 39.60
CA SER A 214 -15.79 -2.61 40.62
C SER A 214 -16.15 -3.38 41.90
N ILE A 215 -16.65 -4.62 41.80
CA ILE A 215 -16.92 -5.47 42.97
C ILE A 215 -15.63 -5.77 43.74
N LEU A 216 -14.55 -6.12 43.05
CA LEU A 216 -13.25 -6.41 43.68
C LEU A 216 -12.67 -5.18 44.39
N ILE A 217 -12.81 -3.99 43.79
CA ILE A 217 -12.37 -2.73 44.40
C ILE A 217 -13.18 -2.42 45.66
N ILE A 218 -14.50 -2.55 45.62
CA ILE A 218 -15.37 -2.33 46.79
C ILE A 218 -15.00 -3.31 47.91
N GLN A 219 -14.83 -4.58 47.58
CA GLN A 219 -14.44 -5.60 48.55
C GLN A 219 -13.08 -5.29 49.19
N PHE A 220 -12.11 -4.85 48.40
CA PHE A 220 -10.79 -4.44 48.89
C PHE A 220 -10.87 -3.22 49.82
N ILE A 221 -11.69 -2.21 49.47
CA ILE A 221 -11.90 -1.02 50.31
C ILE A 221 -12.55 -1.38 51.64
N ILE A 222 -13.55 -2.26 51.64
CA ILE A 222 -14.23 -2.72 52.87
C ILE A 222 -13.25 -3.44 53.80
N LEU A 223 -12.33 -4.24 53.25
CA LEU A 223 -11.31 -4.94 54.05
C LEU A 223 -10.24 -4.01 54.63
N LEU A 224 -10.05 -2.82 54.04
CA LEU A 224 -9.11 -1.81 54.52
C LEU A 224 -9.73 -0.82 55.52
N LEU A 225 -11.05 -0.84 55.73
CA LEU A 225 -11.70 0.01 56.73
C LEU A 225 -11.32 -0.50 58.13
N PRO A 226 -10.62 0.31 58.96
CA PRO A 226 -10.29 -0.09 60.31
C PRO A 226 -11.57 -0.24 61.16
N CYS A 227 -11.60 -1.30 61.96
CA CYS A 227 -12.71 -1.58 62.87
C CYS A 227 -12.94 -0.36 63.80
N PRO A 228 -14.19 0.09 64.02
CA PRO A 228 -14.45 1.19 64.92
C PRO A 228 -13.96 0.84 66.34
N PRO A 229 -13.33 1.80 67.06
CA PRO A 229 -12.85 1.53 68.40
C PRO A 229 -14.03 1.17 69.31
N PRO A 230 -13.86 0.21 70.23
CA PRO A 230 -14.92 -0.20 71.15
C PRO A 230 -15.36 1.00 72.01
N CYS A 231 -16.68 1.17 72.18
CA CYS A 231 -17.25 2.23 72.99
C CYS A 231 -16.73 2.12 74.43
N PRO A 232 -16.33 3.24 75.07
CA PRO A 232 -15.93 3.24 76.46
C PRO A 232 -17.12 2.87 77.36
N ALA A 233 -16.87 1.97 78.31
CA ALA A 233 -17.82 1.50 79.31
C ALA A 233 -18.10 2.54 80.40
#